data_AF-A0A1E3WJ71-F1
#
_entry.id   AF-A0A1E3WJ71-F1
#
_cell.length_a   1.000
_cell.length_b   1.000
_cell.length_c   1.000
_cell.angle_alpha   90.00
_cell.angle_beta   90.00
_cell.angle_gamma   90.00
#
_symmetry.space_group_name_H-M   'P 1'
#
loop_
_entity.id
_entity.type
_entity.pdbx_description
1 polymer ?
#
loop_
_entity_poly.entity_id
_entity_poly.type
_entity_poly.pdbx_seq_one_letter_code
_entity_poly.pdbx_strand_id
1 'polypeptide(L)'
;MTTKRPQSTIITAMLILASLFLTPVSNANILSELKNTPATKYDIISTKIELMSVMLTQLLKEQAKGNIEDIEVNPILNDGIGFTFAITAPTKALTTEVCSNMKVHFEGNRLTLDDMKNLVSGLTDKEYQQLHDSFRLDVKLISEDNSNLEFLCK
;
A
#
# COMPACT_ATOMS: atom_id res chain seq x y z
N MET A 1 -65.28 30.81 -11.87
CA MET A 1 -63.88 30.99 -12.31
C MET A 1 -62.98 30.45 -11.21
N THR A 2 -62.38 29.29 -11.43
CA THR A 2 -61.52 28.59 -10.45
C THR A 2 -60.29 28.08 -11.18
N THR A 3 -59.16 28.75 -10.97
CA THR A 3 -57.88 28.42 -11.60
C THR A 3 -57.17 27.32 -10.82
N LYS A 4 -57.03 26.12 -11.41
CA LYS A 4 -56.15 25.05 -10.92
C LYS A 4 -54.69 25.37 -11.26
N ARG A 5 -53.79 25.33 -10.25
CA ARG A 5 -52.32 25.35 -10.44
C ARG A 5 -51.81 23.94 -10.77
N PRO A 6 -50.84 23.76 -11.68
CA PRO A 6 -50.10 22.52 -11.80
C PRO A 6 -48.84 22.60 -10.94
N GLN A 7 -48.82 21.86 -9.82
CA GLN A 7 -47.69 21.82 -8.87
C GLN A 7 -47.07 20.40 -8.79
N SER A 8 -47.20 19.60 -9.85
CA SER A 8 -47.02 18.14 -9.79
C SER A 8 -45.88 17.57 -10.66
N THR A 9 -44.99 18.40 -11.22
CA THR A 9 -43.89 17.91 -12.07
C THR A 9 -42.48 18.16 -11.50
N ILE A 10 -42.34 19.01 -10.47
CA ILE A 10 -41.02 19.31 -9.90
C ILE A 10 -40.58 18.25 -8.87
N ILE A 11 -41.52 17.61 -8.17
CA ILE A 11 -41.22 16.65 -7.10
C ILE A 11 -40.68 15.33 -7.68
N THR A 12 -41.12 14.92 -8.87
CA THR A 12 -40.66 13.67 -9.51
C THR A 12 -39.23 13.77 -10.04
N ALA A 13 -38.78 14.95 -10.47
CA ALA A 13 -37.42 15.16 -10.97
C ALA A 13 -36.35 15.14 -9.85
N MET A 14 -36.71 15.54 -8.62
CA MET A 14 -35.77 15.51 -7.49
C MET A 14 -35.55 14.10 -6.92
N LEU A 15 -36.50 13.16 -7.07
CA LEU A 15 -36.35 11.81 -6.56
C LEU A 15 -35.36 10.95 -7.39
N ILE A 16 -35.24 11.23 -8.69
CA ILE A 16 -34.34 10.50 -9.60
C ILE A 16 -32.88 10.97 -9.44
N LEU A 17 -32.65 12.19 -8.95
CA LEU A 17 -31.29 12.69 -8.68
C LEU A 17 -30.71 12.18 -7.36
N ALA A 18 -31.57 11.75 -6.41
CA ALA A 18 -31.14 11.16 -5.14
C ALA A 18 -30.75 9.67 -5.26
N SER A 19 -31.23 8.96 -6.29
CA SER A 19 -30.86 7.56 -6.54
C SER A 19 -29.50 7.37 -7.22
N LEU A 20 -28.86 8.46 -7.66
CA LEU A 20 -27.49 8.41 -8.22
C LEU A 20 -26.38 8.46 -7.16
N PHE A 21 -26.71 8.65 -5.87
CA PHE A 21 -25.73 8.73 -4.78
C PHE A 21 -25.75 7.54 -3.81
N LEU A 22 -26.55 6.51 -4.10
CA LEU A 22 -26.55 5.25 -3.34
C LEU A 22 -25.69 4.20 -4.04
N THR A 23 -24.41 4.52 -4.26
CA THR A 23 -23.44 3.44 -4.52
C THR A 23 -23.27 2.69 -3.21
N PRO A 24 -23.45 1.36 -3.18
CA PRO A 24 -23.18 0.58 -1.98
C PRO A 24 -21.72 0.82 -1.59
N VAL A 25 -21.50 1.24 -0.33
CA VAL A 25 -20.20 1.11 0.35
C VAL A 25 -19.96 -0.38 0.55
N SER A 26 -19.69 -1.07 -0.56
CA SER A 26 -19.05 -2.37 -0.51
C SER A 26 -17.69 -2.15 0.13
N ASN A 27 -17.30 -3.02 1.07
CA ASN A 27 -15.91 -3.17 1.50
C ASN A 27 -15.09 -3.81 0.37
N ALA A 28 -15.18 -3.22 -0.83
CA ALA A 28 -14.46 -3.65 -1.99
C ALA A 28 -12.97 -3.42 -1.71
N ASN A 29 -12.20 -4.46 -1.96
CA ASN A 29 -10.75 -4.44 -1.83
C ASN A 29 -10.23 -3.28 -2.70
N ILE A 30 -9.69 -2.23 -2.08
CA ILE A 30 -9.21 -1.02 -2.76
C ILE A 30 -8.24 -1.35 -3.90
N LEU A 31 -7.47 -2.44 -3.79
CA LEU A 31 -6.58 -2.92 -4.84
C LEU A 31 -7.36 -3.38 -6.09
N SER A 32 -8.50 -4.02 -5.90
CA SER A 32 -9.37 -4.43 -7.00
C SER A 32 -10.04 -3.24 -7.67
N GLU A 33 -10.43 -2.21 -6.91
CA GLU A 33 -11.03 -1.00 -7.47
C GLU A 33 -9.99 -0.20 -8.28
N LEU A 34 -8.78 -0.05 -7.75
CA LEU A 34 -7.66 0.62 -8.43
C LEU A 34 -7.27 -0.09 -9.74
N LYS A 35 -7.33 -1.43 -9.78
CA LYS A 35 -7.06 -2.24 -10.98
C LYS A 35 -8.12 -2.09 -12.08
N ASN A 36 -9.35 -1.72 -11.73
CA ASN A 36 -10.48 -1.65 -12.67
C ASN A 36 -10.73 -0.24 -13.23
N THR A 37 -9.89 0.75 -12.91
CA THR A 37 -10.06 2.14 -13.37
C THR A 37 -9.33 2.40 -14.70
N PRO A 38 -9.91 3.03 -15.73
CA PRO A 38 -9.22 3.31 -17.00
C PRO A 38 -8.08 4.31 -16.82
N ALA A 39 -6.89 4.03 -17.37
CA ALA A 39 -5.59 4.64 -17.01
C ALA A 39 -5.26 4.38 -15.53
N THR A 40 -4.97 3.11 -15.26
CA THR A 40 -4.94 2.43 -13.97
C THR A 40 -4.02 3.13 -12.97
N LYS A 41 -4.63 3.84 -12.00
CA LYS A 41 -3.93 4.39 -10.82
C LYS A 41 -3.08 3.32 -10.12
N TYR A 42 -3.51 2.06 -10.19
CA TYR A 42 -2.73 0.90 -9.74
C TYR A 42 -1.38 0.76 -10.45
N ASP A 43 -1.29 1.03 -11.75
CA ASP A 43 -0.03 0.91 -12.50
C ASP A 43 0.93 2.05 -12.13
N ILE A 44 0.38 3.25 -11.86
CA ILE A 44 1.16 4.38 -11.34
C ILE A 44 1.73 4.02 -9.96
N ILE A 45 0.91 3.48 -9.06
CA ILE A 45 1.37 3.06 -7.74
C ILE A 45 2.41 1.95 -7.88
N SER A 46 2.15 0.93 -8.68
CA SER A 46 3.06 -0.20 -8.90
C SER A 46 4.42 0.28 -9.40
N THR A 47 4.44 1.11 -10.44
CA THR A 47 5.67 1.69 -11.00
C THR A 47 6.44 2.51 -9.95
N LYS A 48 5.73 3.31 -9.14
CA LYS A 48 6.37 4.11 -8.08
C LYS A 48 6.92 3.24 -6.96
N ILE A 49 6.22 2.17 -6.59
CA ILE A 49 6.68 1.22 -5.58
C ILE A 49 7.92 0.46 -6.09
N GLU A 50 7.96 0.03 -7.34
CA GLU A 50 9.15 -0.55 -7.96
C GLU A 50 10.33 0.45 -7.96
N LEU A 51 10.09 1.70 -8.37
CA LEU A 51 11.13 2.73 -8.36
C LEU A 51 11.66 2.99 -6.94
N MET A 52 10.75 3.14 -5.97
CA MET A 52 11.10 3.34 -4.57
C MET A 52 11.86 2.15 -4.01
N SER A 53 11.52 0.92 -4.38
CA SER A 53 12.24 -0.27 -3.89
C SER A 53 13.70 -0.25 -4.36
N VAL A 54 13.95 0.15 -5.62
CA VAL A 54 15.32 0.34 -6.13
C VAL A 54 16.04 1.46 -5.37
N MET A 55 15.40 2.62 -5.19
CA MET A 55 16.01 3.76 -4.48
C MET A 55 16.31 3.44 -3.01
N LEU A 56 15.37 2.81 -2.30
CA LEU A 56 15.55 2.38 -0.91
C LEU A 56 16.65 1.35 -0.78
N THR A 57 16.74 0.40 -1.73
CA THR A 57 17.85 -0.56 -1.77
C THR A 57 19.20 0.15 -1.88
N GLN A 58 19.35 1.08 -2.82
CA GLN A 58 20.59 1.85 -2.98
C GLN A 58 20.93 2.65 -1.73
N LEU A 59 19.96 3.39 -1.18
CA LEU A 59 20.15 4.20 0.01
C LEU A 59 20.54 3.36 1.24
N LEU A 60 19.90 2.21 1.44
CA LEU A 60 20.22 1.32 2.56
C LEU A 60 21.59 0.66 2.39
N LYS A 61 21.99 0.29 1.16
CA LYS A 61 23.35 -0.22 0.89
C LYS A 61 24.43 0.84 1.13
N GLU A 62 24.16 2.10 0.80
CA GLU A 62 25.09 3.21 1.09
C GLU A 62 25.19 3.52 2.60
N GLN A 63 24.09 3.34 3.33
CA GLN A 63 24.03 3.57 4.78
C GLN A 63 24.52 2.39 5.62
N ALA A 64 24.49 1.17 5.06
CA ALA A 64 24.97 -0.03 5.72
C ALA A 64 26.48 0.11 6.04
N LYS A 65 26.80 0.30 7.31
CA LYS A 65 28.16 0.23 7.85
C LYS A 65 28.20 -0.89 8.90
N GLY A 66 28.93 -1.97 8.62
CA GLY A 66 29.11 -3.11 9.55
C GLY A 66 28.55 -4.44 9.05
N ASN A 67 28.19 -5.35 9.98
CA ASN A 67 27.85 -6.77 9.78
C ASN A 67 26.48 -7.06 9.11
N ILE A 68 25.86 -6.08 8.45
CA ILE A 68 24.70 -6.36 7.58
C ILE A 68 25.25 -6.31 6.16
N GLU A 69 25.53 -7.49 5.61
CA GLU A 69 26.32 -7.60 4.38
C GLU A 69 25.51 -7.24 3.13
N ASP A 70 24.19 -7.44 3.15
CA ASP A 70 23.32 -7.04 2.04
C ASP A 70 21.89 -6.76 2.48
N ILE A 71 21.31 -5.67 1.98
CA ILE A 71 19.89 -5.34 2.15
C ILE A 71 19.29 -5.09 0.77
N GLU A 72 18.20 -5.79 0.46
CA GLU A 72 17.39 -5.57 -0.73
C GLU A 72 15.96 -5.24 -0.36
N VAL A 73 15.38 -4.26 -1.04
CA VAL A 73 13.97 -3.90 -0.90
C VAL A 73 13.24 -4.36 -2.14
N ASN A 74 12.32 -5.29 -1.94
CA ASN A 74 11.51 -5.88 -3.01
C ASN A 74 10.08 -5.35 -2.95
N PRO A 75 9.45 -5.02 -4.10
CA PRO A 75 8.08 -4.56 -4.12
C PRO A 75 7.10 -5.73 -3.88
N ILE A 76 6.04 -5.49 -3.10
CA ILE A 76 4.90 -6.40 -2.96
C ILE A 76 3.79 -5.87 -3.86
N LEU A 77 3.44 -6.59 -4.93
CA LEU A 77 2.42 -6.15 -5.92
C LEU A 77 1.30 -7.18 -6.15
N ASN A 78 1.60 -8.48 -6.06
CA ASN A 78 0.65 -9.54 -6.41
C ASN A 78 -0.49 -9.68 -5.38
N ASP A 79 -0.14 -9.77 -4.10
CA ASP A 79 -1.08 -10.01 -2.98
C ASP A 79 -1.20 -8.79 -2.05
N GLY A 80 -0.88 -7.60 -2.56
CA GLY A 80 -0.83 -6.38 -1.77
C GLY A 80 -0.10 -5.25 -2.50
N ILE A 81 0.04 -4.12 -1.80
CA ILE A 81 1.00 -3.06 -2.15
C ILE A 81 1.89 -2.86 -0.94
N GLY A 82 3.21 -2.84 -1.14
CA GLY A 82 4.13 -2.79 -0.03
C GLY A 82 5.59 -3.02 -0.38
N PHE A 83 6.39 -3.22 0.66
CA PHE A 83 7.81 -3.56 0.55
C PHE A 83 8.13 -4.80 1.37
N THR A 84 9.02 -5.63 0.84
CA THR A 84 9.72 -6.67 1.59
C THR A 84 11.18 -6.26 1.74
N PHE A 85 11.64 -6.03 2.96
CA PHE A 85 13.04 -5.81 3.30
C PHE A 85 13.71 -7.16 3.49
N ALA A 86 14.57 -7.55 2.56
CA ALA A 86 15.35 -8.78 2.57
C ALA A 86 16.76 -8.46 3.07
N ILE A 87 17.14 -9.09 4.18
CA ILE A 87 18.40 -8.77 4.86
C ILE A 87 19.24 -10.05 4.94
N THR A 88 20.39 -10.02 4.30
CA THR A 88 21.37 -11.10 4.35
C THR A 88 22.20 -10.96 5.62
N ALA A 89 22.27 -12.05 6.39
CA ALA A 89 22.98 -12.10 7.67
C ALA A 89 23.57 -13.50 7.92
N PRO A 90 24.55 -13.64 8.83
CA PRO A 90 25.09 -14.94 9.20
C PRO A 90 24.00 -15.85 9.75
N THR A 91 24.04 -17.16 9.46
CA THR A 91 22.98 -18.11 9.90
C THR A 91 22.68 -18.04 11.40
N LYS A 92 23.72 -17.84 12.22
CA LYS A 92 23.60 -17.69 13.68
C LYS A 92 22.78 -16.46 14.13
N ALA A 93 22.63 -15.46 13.27
CA ALA A 93 21.86 -14.25 13.50
C ALA A 93 20.40 -14.38 13.05
N LEU A 94 20.01 -15.50 12.42
CA LEU A 94 18.63 -15.81 12.06
C LEU A 94 17.82 -16.27 13.29
N THR A 95 17.67 -15.37 14.26
CA THR A 95 16.92 -15.61 15.50
C THR A 95 15.64 -14.79 15.51
N THR A 96 14.64 -15.24 16.26
CA THR A 96 13.38 -14.50 16.46
C THR A 96 13.63 -13.11 17.02
N GLU A 97 14.58 -12.96 17.94
CA GLU A 97 14.92 -11.67 18.56
C GLU A 97 15.46 -10.66 17.54
N VAL A 98 16.43 -11.06 16.71
CA VAL A 98 16.97 -10.21 15.64
C VAL A 98 15.86 -9.84 14.65
N CYS A 99 15.01 -10.81 14.31
CA CYS A 99 13.89 -10.57 13.40
C CYS A 99 12.89 -9.55 13.97
N SER A 100 12.49 -9.69 15.24
CA SER A 100 11.57 -8.76 15.91
C SER A 100 12.17 -7.36 16.00
N ASN A 101 13.46 -7.25 16.33
CA ASN A 101 14.14 -5.95 16.39
C ASN A 101 14.20 -5.26 15.03
N MET A 102 14.52 -6.00 13.96
CA MET A 102 14.52 -5.46 12.60
C MET A 102 13.11 -5.06 12.16
N LYS A 103 12.11 -5.90 12.44
CA LYS A 103 10.71 -5.58 12.13
C LYS A 103 10.28 -4.26 12.77
N VAL A 104 10.52 -4.08 14.07
CA VAL A 104 10.20 -2.83 14.77
C VAL A 104 10.93 -1.63 14.17
N HIS A 105 12.20 -1.81 13.78
CA HIS A 105 12.98 -0.74 13.16
C HIS A 105 12.36 -0.26 11.84
N PHE A 106 11.93 -1.17 10.97
CA PHE A 106 11.33 -0.79 9.69
C PHE A 106 9.86 -0.37 9.81
N GLU A 107 9.08 -1.01 10.68
CA GLU A 107 7.68 -0.61 10.94
C GLU A 107 7.60 0.79 11.57
N GLY A 108 8.58 1.18 12.40
CA GLY A 108 8.69 2.54 12.92
C GLY A 108 8.89 3.62 11.84
N ASN A 109 9.30 3.22 10.63
CA ASN A 109 9.51 4.07 9.47
C ASN A 109 8.47 3.80 8.36
N ARG A 110 7.31 3.25 8.71
CA ARG A 110 6.22 3.03 7.75
C ARG A 110 5.79 4.36 7.11
N LEU A 111 5.45 4.29 5.82
CA LEU A 111 4.91 5.42 5.06
C LEU A 111 3.68 6.00 5.75
N THR A 112 3.68 7.32 5.94
CA THR A 112 2.55 8.05 6.50
C THR A 112 1.42 8.19 5.50
N LEU A 113 0.23 8.61 5.97
CA LEU A 113 -0.89 8.92 5.08
C LEU A 113 -0.52 10.03 4.06
N ASP A 114 0.30 11.00 4.46
CA ASP A 114 0.75 12.07 3.58
C ASP A 114 1.73 11.54 2.51
N ASP A 115 2.58 10.58 2.85
CA ASP A 115 3.42 9.89 1.87
C ASP A 115 2.58 9.14 0.83
N MET A 116 1.47 8.52 1.24
CA MET A 116 0.52 7.87 0.32
C MET A 116 -0.13 8.87 -0.65
N LYS A 117 -0.44 10.08 -0.18
CA LYS A 117 -0.96 11.17 -1.02
C LYS A 117 0.07 11.63 -2.06
N ASN A 118 1.35 11.59 -1.72
CA ASN A 118 2.44 11.90 -2.65
C ASN A 118 2.69 10.76 -3.66
N LEU A 119 2.41 9.52 -3.28
CA LEU A 119 2.51 8.35 -4.15
C LEU A 119 1.48 8.39 -5.28
N VAL A 120 0.21 8.69 -5.00
CA VAL A 120 -0.82 8.69 -6.05
C VAL A 120 -1.81 9.82 -5.80
N SER A 121 -2.02 10.66 -6.79
CA SER A 121 -2.98 11.77 -6.68
C SER A 121 -4.39 11.35 -7.07
N GLY A 122 -5.40 12.06 -6.57
CA GLY A 122 -6.78 11.92 -7.02
C GLY A 122 -7.52 10.71 -6.44
N LEU A 123 -7.08 10.21 -5.28
CA LEU A 123 -7.93 9.39 -4.40
C LEU A 123 -8.67 10.29 -3.41
N THR A 124 -9.78 9.81 -2.88
CA THR A 124 -10.48 10.39 -1.73
C THR A 124 -9.73 10.10 -0.44
N ASP A 125 -9.97 10.87 0.62
CA ASP A 125 -9.34 10.62 1.94
C ASP A 125 -9.63 9.21 2.46
N LYS A 126 -10.83 8.68 2.19
CA LYS A 126 -11.20 7.30 2.55
C LYS A 126 -10.35 6.28 1.80
N GLU A 127 -10.17 6.44 0.49
CA GLU A 127 -9.35 5.55 -0.33
C GLU A 127 -7.87 5.63 0.06
N TYR A 128 -7.35 6.82 0.41
CA TYR A 128 -6.00 6.95 0.96
C TYR A 128 -5.84 6.20 2.28
N GLN A 129 -6.82 6.30 3.18
CA GLN A 129 -6.79 5.56 4.44
C GLN A 129 -6.80 4.05 4.17
N GLN A 130 -7.66 3.57 3.27
CA GLN A 130 -7.71 2.15 2.89
C GLN A 130 -6.40 1.68 2.24
N LEU A 131 -5.80 2.48 1.36
CA LEU A 131 -4.50 2.19 0.76
C LEU A 131 -3.41 2.12 1.83
N HIS A 132 -3.35 3.12 2.71
CA HIS A 132 -2.42 3.18 3.82
C HIS A 132 -2.55 1.94 4.73
N ASP A 133 -3.76 1.58 5.12
CA ASP A 133 -4.02 0.44 6.00
C ASP A 133 -3.68 -0.89 5.33
N SER A 134 -3.91 -0.99 4.02
CA SER A 134 -3.54 -2.15 3.20
C SER A 134 -2.05 -2.25 2.88
N PHE A 135 -1.28 -1.18 3.15
CA PHE A 135 0.14 -1.13 2.83
C PHE A 135 0.91 -2.12 3.68
N ARG A 136 1.67 -3.00 3.03
CA ARG A 136 2.40 -4.08 3.70
C ARG A 136 3.88 -3.71 3.85
N LEU A 137 4.41 -4.03 5.02
CA LEU A 137 5.84 -3.99 5.27
C LEU A 137 6.23 -5.34 5.84
N ASP A 138 6.91 -6.13 5.02
CA ASP A 138 7.42 -7.44 5.39
C ASP A 138 8.94 -7.33 5.60
N VAL A 139 9.48 -8.03 6.59
CA VAL A 139 10.93 -8.13 6.80
C VAL A 139 11.30 -9.61 6.75
N LYS A 140 12.32 -9.97 5.97
CA LYS A 140 12.86 -11.33 5.91
C LYS A 140 14.36 -11.31 6.12
N LEU A 141 14.84 -12.27 6.90
CA LEU A 141 16.27 -12.53 7.07
C LEU A 141 16.66 -13.72 6.17
N ILE A 142 17.79 -13.62 5.48
CA ILE A 142 18.33 -14.63 4.58
C ILE A 142 19.71 -15.05 5.08
N SER A 143 19.97 -16.36 5.15
CA SER A 143 21.28 -16.88 5.52
C SER A 143 22.32 -16.59 4.42
N GLU A 144 23.45 -16.00 4.81
CA GLU A 144 24.66 -15.89 3.99
C GLU A 144 25.19 -17.25 3.52
N ASP A 145 25.10 -18.27 4.38
CA ASP A 145 25.63 -19.62 4.11
C ASP A 145 24.72 -20.44 3.18
N ASN A 146 23.42 -20.13 3.18
CA ASN A 146 22.41 -20.82 2.38
C ASN A 146 21.23 -19.89 2.09
N SER A 147 21.20 -19.31 0.89
CA SER A 147 20.15 -18.39 0.46
C SER A 147 18.73 -18.98 0.43
N ASN A 148 18.59 -20.32 0.52
CA ASN A 148 17.28 -20.98 0.63
C ASN A 148 16.74 -20.99 2.07
N LEU A 149 17.58 -20.71 3.07
CA LEU A 149 17.18 -20.57 4.46
C LEU A 149 16.74 -19.13 4.71
N GLU A 150 15.43 -18.90 4.57
CA GLU A 150 14.79 -17.62 4.80
C GLU A 150 13.95 -17.66 6.09
N PHE A 151 13.94 -16.56 6.83
CA PHE A 151 13.15 -16.38 8.03
C PHE A 151 12.32 -15.11 7.93
N LEU A 152 11.01 -15.26 7.74
CA LEU A 152 10.07 -14.13 7.68
C LEU A 152 9.77 -13.61 9.10
N CYS A 153 10.02 -12.33 9.35
CA CYS A 153 9.75 -11.68 10.62
C CYS A 153 8.25 -11.45 10.81
N LYS A 154 7.67 -12.17 11.78
CA LYS A 154 6.27 -12.04 12.17
C LYS A 154 6.08 -11.04 13.29
#